data_AF-A0A7R9PDH6-F1
#
_entry.id   AF-A0A7R9PDH6-F1
#
_cell.length_a   1.000
_cell.length_b   1.000
_cell.length_c   1.000
_cell.angle_alpha   90.00
_cell.angle_beta   90.00
_cell.angle_gamma   90.00
#
_symmetry.space_group_name_H-M   'P 1'
#
loop_
_entity.id
_entity.type
_entity.pdbx_description
1 polymer ?
#
loop_
_entity_poly.entity_id
_entity_poly.type
_entity_poly.pdbx_seq_one_letter_code
_entity_poly.pdbx_strand_id
1 'polypeptide(L)'
;MPDMVAAWSKTSPLQYSRLPMAGRSLFEFGCTEDDFSLTVLPLPPCKLVLLLDEPTWDLDPLNTYLVISILSNHARKYGRAVVLTMEKPRSDVFPFLDRVTYLCLGDVVYTGATRLMLHYFRSIGFPCPELENPLMYYCESIRRLP
;
A
#
# COMPACT_ATOMS: atom_id res chain seq x y z
N MET A 1 12.25 6.50 -6.49
CA MET A 1 11.13 7.43 -6.22
C MET A 1 10.42 6.95 -4.95
N PRO A 2 9.89 7.81 -4.08
CA PRO A 2 9.20 7.35 -2.88
C PRO A 2 7.80 6.92 -3.27
N ASP A 3 7.62 5.60 -3.36
CA ASP A 3 6.39 4.97 -3.78
C ASP A 3 5.60 4.64 -2.52
N MET A 4 4.39 5.20 -2.40
CA MET A 4 3.47 4.76 -1.37
C MET A 4 2.80 3.49 -1.86
N VAL A 5 3.05 2.39 -1.15
CA VAL A 5 2.44 1.09 -1.45
C VAL A 5 1.29 0.87 -0.48
N ALA A 6 0.07 0.91 -0.98
CA ALA A 6 -1.10 0.50 -0.21
C ALA A 6 -1.38 -0.98 -0.40
N ALA A 7 -1.72 -1.67 0.69
CA ALA A 7 -2.08 -3.07 0.66
C ALA A 7 -3.41 -3.31 1.39
N TRP A 8 -4.32 -4.00 0.71
CA TRP A 8 -5.52 -4.58 1.29
C TRP A 8 -5.32 -6.05 1.52
N SER A 9 -5.53 -6.46 2.77
CA SER A 9 -5.55 -7.87 3.11
C SER A 9 -6.48 -8.09 4.29
N LYS A 10 -7.56 -8.82 4.06
CA LYS A 10 -8.29 -9.46 5.16
C LYS A 10 -7.56 -10.74 5.54
N THR A 11 -6.42 -10.60 6.22
CA THR A 11 -5.83 -11.74 6.93
C THR A 11 -6.00 -11.49 8.41
N SER A 12 -6.70 -12.40 9.08
CA SER A 12 -6.73 -12.52 10.54
C SER A 12 -5.30 -12.43 11.10
N PRO A 13 -5.09 -11.89 12.32
CA PRO A 13 -3.76 -11.60 12.89
C PRO A 13 -2.95 -12.86 13.29
N LEU A 14 -3.18 -14.02 12.67
CA LEU A 14 -2.57 -15.28 13.07
C LEU A 14 -1.65 -15.84 11.97
N GLN A 15 -0.41 -16.10 12.39
CA GLN A 15 0.63 -16.93 11.76
C GLN A 15 1.46 -16.29 10.63
N TYR A 16 2.34 -15.36 11.01
CA TYR A 16 3.65 -15.22 10.35
C TYR A 16 4.82 -15.60 11.28
N SER A 17 4.54 -16.28 12.40
CA SER A 17 5.56 -16.58 13.42
C SER A 17 6.31 -17.90 13.22
N ARG A 18 5.97 -18.75 12.25
CA ARG A 18 6.67 -20.02 12.00
C ARG A 18 6.61 -20.48 10.54
N LEU A 19 7.33 -19.79 9.67
CA LEU A 19 7.86 -20.42 8.46
C LEU A 19 9.38 -20.47 8.60
N PRO A 20 9.98 -21.66 8.76
CA PRO A 20 11.43 -21.79 8.69
C PRO A 20 11.79 -21.79 7.21
N MET A 21 12.14 -20.62 6.66
CA MET A 21 12.53 -20.52 5.26
C MET A 21 13.88 -19.82 5.19
N ALA A 22 14.89 -20.65 4.97
CA ALA A 22 16.27 -20.28 4.80
C ALA A 22 16.45 -19.29 3.63
N GLY A 23 17.03 -18.13 3.92
CA GLY A 23 18.08 -17.57 3.07
C GLY A 23 17.72 -16.99 1.71
N ARG A 24 16.47 -16.58 1.44
CA ARG A 24 16.17 -15.74 0.27
C ARG A 24 15.20 -14.61 0.63
N SER A 25 15.68 -13.38 0.48
CA SER A 25 14.93 -12.13 0.65
C SER A 25 13.76 -12.10 -0.32
N LEU A 26 12.54 -12.17 0.22
CA LEU A 26 11.33 -12.21 -0.58
C LEU A 26 10.87 -10.78 -0.91
N PHE A 27 11.59 -10.08 -1.78
CA PHE A 27 11.14 -8.89 -2.51
C PHE A 27 12.06 -8.70 -3.73
N GLU A 28 11.82 -9.43 -4.81
CA GLU A 28 12.35 -9.05 -6.13
C GLU A 28 11.26 -8.23 -6.84
N PHE A 29 11.37 -6.91 -6.75
CA PHE A 29 10.64 -5.98 -7.61
C PHE A 29 11.37 -5.93 -8.96
N GLY A 30 10.83 -6.62 -9.96
CA GLY A 30 11.18 -6.38 -11.36
C GLY A 30 10.28 -5.28 -11.89
N CYS A 31 10.80 -4.06 -11.97
CA CYS A 31 10.17 -2.94 -12.67
C CYS A 31 10.72 -2.93 -14.10
N THR A 32 9.86 -3.24 -15.09
CA THR A 32 10.15 -2.92 -16.50
C THR A 32 9.15 -1.87 -16.92
N GLU A 33 9.68 -0.73 -17.36
CA GLU A 33 8.96 0.46 -17.79
C GLU A 33 7.95 0.11 -18.91
N ASP A 34 6.78 0.75 -18.88
CA ASP A 34 5.80 0.87 -19.97
C ASP A 34 4.61 -0.11 -20.11
N ASP A 35 4.10 -0.76 -19.06
CA ASP A 35 2.80 -1.45 -19.22
C ASP A 35 1.95 -1.51 -17.94
N PHE A 36 0.65 -1.27 -18.08
CA PHE A 36 -0.37 -1.52 -17.06
C PHE A 36 -0.47 -3.04 -16.80
N SER A 37 0.52 -3.60 -16.10
CA SER A 37 0.66 -5.04 -15.92
C SER A 37 -0.04 -5.50 -14.65
N LEU A 38 -1.24 -6.07 -14.80
CA LEU A 38 -1.91 -6.86 -13.78
C LEU A 38 -1.12 -8.15 -13.53
N THR A 39 -0.16 -8.11 -12.60
CA THR A 39 0.59 -9.31 -12.23
C THR A 39 -0.18 -10.12 -11.20
N VAL A 40 -0.58 -11.34 -11.58
CA VAL A 40 -1.24 -12.32 -10.72
C VAL A 40 -0.20 -13.33 -10.25
N LEU A 41 0.18 -13.31 -8.97
CA LEU A 41 1.10 -14.29 -8.39
C LEU A 41 0.32 -15.53 -7.90
N PRO A 42 0.61 -16.76 -8.38
CA PRO A 42 -0.04 -17.98 -7.92
C PRO A 42 0.59 -18.48 -6.60
N LEU A 43 -0.12 -18.30 -5.48
CA LEU A 43 0.20 -18.88 -4.16
C LEU A 43 -0.74 -20.08 -3.86
N PRO A 44 -0.34 -21.05 -3.01
CA PRO A 44 -1.09 -22.30 -2.76
C PRO A 44 -2.45 -22.06 -2.08
N PRO A 45 -3.34 -23.07 -2.06
CA PRO A 45 -4.67 -22.97 -2.65
C PRO A 45 -5.43 -21.71 -2.22
N CYS A 46 -5.77 -20.91 -3.24
CA CYS A 46 -6.79 -19.88 -3.22
C CYS A 46 -6.51 -18.59 -2.42
N LYS A 47 -5.33 -17.99 -2.58
CA LYS A 47 -5.16 -16.55 -2.34
C LYS A 47 -4.62 -15.86 -3.60
N LEU A 48 -5.53 -15.39 -4.45
CA LEU A 48 -5.17 -14.50 -5.56
C LEU A 48 -4.62 -13.20 -4.97
N VAL A 49 -3.40 -12.83 -5.35
CA VAL A 49 -2.81 -11.51 -5.06
C VAL A 49 -2.89 -10.69 -6.33
N LEU A 50 -3.56 -9.54 -6.26
CA LEU A 50 -3.58 -8.56 -7.34
C LEU A 50 -2.51 -7.51 -7.04
N LEU A 51 -1.53 -7.37 -7.92
CA LEU A 51 -0.55 -6.29 -7.91
C LEU A 51 -0.95 -5.29 -8.99
N LEU A 52 -1.09 -4.02 -8.60
CA LEU A 52 -1.48 -2.94 -9.49
C LEU A 52 -0.43 -1.83 -9.36
N ASP A 53 0.30 -1.59 -10.44
CA ASP A 53 1.20 -0.44 -10.49
C ASP A 53 0.43 0.79 -10.97
N GLU A 54 0.40 1.80 -10.12
CA GLU A 54 -0.19 3.12 -10.33
C GLU A 54 -1.56 3.13 -11.05
N PRO A 55 -2.56 2.34 -10.60
CA PRO A 55 -3.82 2.17 -11.30
C PRO A 55 -4.69 3.44 -11.32
N THR A 56 -4.27 4.48 -10.61
CA THR A 56 -4.96 5.78 -10.50
C THR A 56 -4.18 6.91 -11.17
N TRP A 57 -3.12 6.60 -11.91
CA TRP A 57 -2.39 7.59 -12.69
C TRP A 57 -3.33 8.24 -13.71
N ASP A 58 -3.31 9.58 -13.76
CA ASP A 58 -4.10 10.38 -14.71
C ASP A 58 -5.62 10.15 -14.67
N LEU A 59 -6.15 9.65 -13.55
CA LEU A 59 -7.60 9.51 -13.35
C LEU A 59 -8.19 10.74 -12.67
N ASP A 60 -9.38 11.13 -13.13
CA ASP A 60 -10.22 12.09 -12.42
C ASP A 60 -10.48 11.67 -10.96
N PRO A 61 -10.67 12.62 -10.04
CA PRO A 61 -10.98 12.34 -8.63
C PRO A 61 -12.10 11.32 -8.42
N LEU A 62 -13.19 11.43 -9.20
CA LEU A 62 -14.33 10.53 -9.11
C LEU A 62 -13.97 9.11 -9.57
N ASN A 63 -13.24 8.99 -10.67
CA ASN A 63 -12.83 7.70 -11.22
C ASN A 63 -11.83 7.00 -10.28
N THR A 64 -10.89 7.76 -9.72
CA THR A 64 -9.96 7.28 -8.69
C THR A 64 -10.69 6.67 -7.49
N TYR A 65 -11.68 7.38 -6.96
CA TYR A 65 -12.51 6.89 -5.85
C TYR A 65 -13.25 5.60 -6.23
N LEU A 66 -13.85 5.56 -7.42
CA LEU A 66 -14.59 4.40 -7.90
C LEU A 66 -13.69 3.17 -8.03
N VAL A 67 -12.52 3.30 -8.68
CA VAL A 67 -11.56 2.21 -8.86
C VAL A 67 -11.13 1.65 -7.50
N ILE A 68 -10.71 2.50 -6.57
CA ILE A 68 -10.28 2.08 -5.24
C ILE A 68 -11.42 1.41 -4.46
N SER A 69 -12.64 1.96 -4.54
CA SER A 69 -13.81 1.37 -3.88
C SER A 69 -14.14 -0.03 -4.42
N ILE A 70 -14.04 -0.22 -5.74
CA ILE A 70 -14.28 -1.50 -6.41
C ILE A 70 -13.21 -2.51 -6.00
N LEU A 71 -11.94 -2.11 -6.01
CA LEU A 71 -10.82 -2.97 -5.60
C LEU A 71 -10.93 -3.40 -4.14
N SER A 72 -11.24 -2.46 -3.24
CA SER A 72 -11.47 -2.74 -1.83
C SER A 72 -12.66 -3.69 -1.62
N ASN A 73 -13.78 -3.47 -2.32
CA ASN A 73 -14.94 -4.35 -2.27
C ASN A 73 -14.65 -5.75 -2.82
N HIS A 74 -13.90 -5.82 -3.93
CA HIS A 74 -13.49 -7.08 -4.55
C HIS A 74 -12.57 -7.89 -3.62
N ALA A 75 -11.56 -7.24 -3.01
CA ALA A 75 -10.68 -7.85 -2.02
C ALA A 75 -11.48 -8.45 -0.85
N ARG A 76 -12.43 -7.67 -0.30
CA ARG A 76 -13.27 -8.08 0.82
C ARG A 76 -14.24 -9.21 0.46
N LYS A 77 -14.84 -9.18 -0.74
CA LYS A 77 -15.82 -10.17 -1.21
C LYS A 77 -15.19 -11.53 -1.48
N TYR A 78 -14.01 -11.56 -2.08
CA TYR A 78 -13.37 -12.80 -2.51
C TYR A 78 -12.22 -13.26 -1.61
N GLY A 79 -11.93 -12.55 -0.50
CA GLY A 79 -10.84 -12.88 0.41
C GLY A 79 -9.46 -12.80 -0.24
N ARG A 80 -9.29 -11.87 -1.18
CA ARG A 80 -8.07 -11.69 -1.99
C ARG A 80 -7.20 -10.59 -1.39
N ALA A 81 -5.90 -10.68 -1.60
CA ALA A 81 -4.99 -9.60 -1.29
C ALA A 81 -4.87 -8.69 -2.52
N VAL A 82 -4.93 -7.38 -2.32
CA VAL A 82 -4.74 -6.40 -3.38
C VAL A 82 -3.67 -5.43 -2.90
N VAL A 83 -2.58 -5.35 -3.64
CA VAL A 83 -1.49 -4.41 -3.39
C VAL A 83 -1.46 -3.46 -4.56
N LEU A 84 -1.39 -2.17 -4.26
CA LEU A 84 -1.28 -1.15 -5.27
C LEU A 84 -0.31 -0.04 -4.87
N THR A 85 0.27 0.61 -5.86
CA THR A 85 1.10 1.81 -5.68
C THR A 85 0.28 3.06 -6.00
N MET A 86 0.52 4.15 -5.27
CA MET A 86 -0.13 5.44 -5.51
C MET A 86 0.90 6.56 -5.42
N GLU A 87 1.08 7.33 -6.50
CA GLU A 87 1.97 8.50 -6.47
C GLU A 87 1.39 9.64 -5.60
N LYS A 88 0.06 9.87 -5.72
CA LYS A 88 -0.67 10.99 -5.11
C LYS A 88 -1.95 10.52 -4.40
N PRO A 89 -1.85 9.86 -3.24
CA PRO A 89 -3.03 9.40 -2.49
C PRO A 89 -3.95 10.52 -2.03
N ARG A 90 -5.23 10.42 -2.36
CA ARG A 90 -6.25 11.37 -1.91
C ARG A 90 -6.73 11.08 -0.49
N SER A 91 -7.38 12.05 0.15
CA SER A 91 -7.91 11.87 1.52
C SER A 91 -9.20 11.04 1.54
N ASP A 92 -9.98 11.08 0.46
CA ASP A 92 -11.22 10.31 0.27
C ASP A 92 -11.00 8.80 0.20
N VAL A 93 -9.78 8.36 -0.17
CA VAL A 93 -9.44 6.93 -0.26
C VAL A 93 -8.99 6.33 1.07
N PHE A 94 -8.66 7.18 2.05
CA PHE A 94 -8.19 6.79 3.39
C PHE A 94 -9.04 5.68 4.06
N PRO A 95 -10.39 5.74 4.04
CA PRO A 95 -11.22 4.74 4.71
C PRO A 95 -11.18 3.36 4.05
N PHE A 96 -10.78 3.28 2.78
CA PHE A 96 -10.68 1.99 2.11
C PHE A 96 -9.40 1.30 2.51
N LEU A 97 -8.29 2.02 2.73
CA LEU A 97 -6.93 1.51 2.99
C LEU A 97 -6.82 0.80 4.34
N ASP A 98 -6.67 -0.53 4.34
CA ASP A 98 -6.46 -1.31 5.57
C ASP A 98 -5.04 -1.19 6.10
N ARG A 99 -4.05 -1.26 5.20
CA ARG A 99 -2.61 -1.22 5.49
C ARG A 99 -1.91 -0.31 4.48
N VAL A 100 -0.93 0.46 4.97
CA VAL A 100 -0.07 1.32 4.15
C VAL A 100 1.38 0.97 4.44
N THR A 101 2.19 1.01 3.39
CA THR A 101 3.63 0.88 3.43
C THR A 101 4.26 2.08 2.74
N TYR A 102 5.18 2.75 3.43
CA TYR A 102 5.98 3.83 2.85
C TYR A 102 7.40 3.35 2.62
N LEU A 103 7.91 3.62 1.41
CA LEU A 103 9.27 3.31 1.01
C LEU A 103 10.08 4.60 0.82
N CYS A 104 11.36 4.57 1.20
CA CYS A 104 12.33 5.62 0.94
C CYS A 104 13.62 4.98 0.46
N LEU A 105 14.09 5.32 -0.74
CA LEU A 105 15.33 4.79 -1.33
C LEU A 105 15.45 3.24 -1.31
N GLY A 106 14.31 2.54 -1.38
CA GLY A 106 14.24 1.08 -1.34
C GLY A 106 14.04 0.48 0.06
N ASP A 107 14.15 1.28 1.12
CA ASP A 107 13.94 0.86 2.50
C ASP A 107 12.52 1.15 3.00
N VAL A 108 12.01 0.31 3.88
CA VAL A 108 10.68 0.45 4.49
C VAL A 108 10.74 1.43 5.66
N VAL A 109 10.11 2.60 5.51
CA VAL A 109 9.99 3.61 6.59
C VAL A 109 8.87 3.24 7.57
N TYR A 110 7.76 2.73 7.03
CA TYR A 110 6.61 2.31 7.81
C TYR A 110 5.87 1.22 7.06
N THR A 111 5.41 0.19 7.78
CA THR A 111 4.45 -0.78 7.27
C THR A 111 3.49 -1.16 8.39
N GLY A 112 2.19 -0.99 8.18
CA GLY A 112 1.22 -1.22 9.24
C GLY A 112 -0.18 -0.75 8.92
N ALA A 113 -1.10 -1.00 9.86
CA ALA A 113 -2.49 -0.58 9.70
C ALA A 113 -2.58 0.94 9.51
N THR A 114 -3.36 1.41 8.54
CA THR A 114 -3.48 2.84 8.22
C THR A 114 -3.89 3.67 9.44
N ARG A 115 -4.71 3.09 10.31
CA ARG A 115 -5.18 3.73 11.56
C ARG A 115 -4.07 3.96 12.60
N LEU A 116 -3.00 3.14 12.58
CA LEU A 116 -1.88 3.26 13.52
C LEU A 116 -0.77 4.19 12.99
N MET A 117 -0.83 4.55 11.71
CA MET A 117 0.15 5.39 11.03
C MET A 117 0.35 6.74 11.74
N LEU A 118 -0.75 7.42 12.07
CA LEU A 118 -0.71 8.72 12.76
C LEU A 118 0.02 8.62 14.12
N HIS A 119 -0.20 7.54 14.86
CA HIS A 119 0.46 7.33 16.15
C HIS A 119 1.95 7.05 15.99
N TYR A 120 2.33 6.24 15.00
CA TYR A 120 3.74 5.95 14.70
C TYR A 120 4.50 7.22 14.35
N PHE A 121 4.05 7.99 13.36
CA PHE A 121 4.73 9.21 12.94
C PHE A 121 4.78 10.26 14.05
N ARG A 122 3.73 10.37 14.86
CA ARG A 122 3.75 11.21 16.06
C ARG A 122 4.81 10.78 17.08
N SER A 123 5.02 9.46 17.28
CA SER A 123 6.02 8.95 18.22
C SER A 123 7.47 9.22 17.81
N ILE A 124 7.74 9.34 16.50
CA ILE A 124 9.07 9.65 15.97
C ILE A 124 9.29 11.15 15.74
N GLY A 125 8.37 12.01 16.21
CA GLY A 125 8.51 13.48 16.14
C GLY A 125 7.96 14.14 14.87
N PHE A 126 7.19 13.42 14.06
CA PHE A 126 6.55 13.93 12.83
C PHE A 126 5.02 13.94 12.96
N PRO A 127 4.40 14.82 13.76
CA PRO A 127 2.94 14.92 13.84
C PRO A 127 2.37 15.55 12.55
N CYS A 128 1.29 14.96 12.02
CA CYS A 128 0.52 15.56 10.93
C CYS A 128 -0.27 16.79 11.40
N PRO A 129 -0.25 17.92 10.67
CA PRO A 129 -1.11 19.09 10.93
C PRO A 129 -2.61 18.77 10.80
N GLU A 130 -3.48 19.53 11.51
CA GLU A 130 -4.91 19.22 11.70
C GLU A 130 -5.81 19.38 10.45
N LEU A 131 -5.29 19.87 9.33
CA LEU A 131 -6.04 20.05 8.07
C LEU A 131 -5.33 19.43 6.85
N GLU A 132 -4.22 18.75 7.10
CA GLU A 132 -3.44 18.11 6.05
C GLU A 132 -3.95 16.69 5.80
N ASN A 133 -3.84 16.22 4.56
CA ASN A 133 -4.07 14.82 4.25
C ASN A 133 -2.90 13.99 4.79
N PRO A 134 -3.10 13.12 5.80
CA PRO A 134 -2.01 12.36 6.39
C PRO A 134 -1.25 11.50 5.38
N LEU A 135 -1.96 10.93 4.39
CA LEU A 135 -1.35 10.05 3.41
C LEU A 135 -0.33 10.79 2.55
N MET A 136 -0.71 11.98 2.06
CA MET A 136 0.16 12.85 1.28
C MET A 136 1.25 13.46 2.14
N TYR A 137 0.90 13.95 3.32
CA TYR A 137 1.83 14.65 4.21
C TYR A 137 3.04 13.77 4.55
N TYR A 138 2.82 12.51 4.93
CA TYR A 138 3.93 11.59 5.22
C TYR A 138 4.69 11.18 3.96
N CYS A 139 4.00 10.96 2.84
CA CYS A 139 4.66 10.66 1.58
C CYS A 139 5.64 11.77 1.19
N GLU A 140 5.17 13.03 1.23
CA GLU A 140 5.98 14.22 0.93
C GLU A 140 7.09 14.44 1.96
N SER A 141 6.82 14.21 3.25
CA SER A 141 7.84 14.31 4.30
C SER A 141 8.98 13.33 4.07
N ILE A 142 8.65 12.09 3.66
CA ILE A 142 9.62 11.05 3.35
C ILE A 142 10.40 11.38 2.06
N ARG A 143 9.76 12.04 1.07
CA ARG A 143 10.43 12.49 -0.16
C ARG A 143 11.53 13.52 0.10
N ARG A 144 11.40 14.29 1.19
CA ARG A 144 12.33 15.36 1.56
C ARG A 144 13.46 14.88 2.47
N LEU A 145 13.47 13.61 2.87
CA LEU A 145 14.56 13.06 3.65
C LEU A 145 15.81 12.96 2.76
N PRO A 146 16.99 13.37 3.27
CA PRO A 146 18.25 13.42 2.52
C PRO A 146 18.80 12.02 2.20
#